data_AF-A0A7J3RBY2-F1
#
_entry.id   AF-A0A7J3RBY2-F1
#
_cell.length_a   1.000
_cell.length_b   1.000
_cell.length_c   1.000
_cell.angle_alpha   90.00
_cell.angle_beta   90.00
_cell.angle_gamma   90.00
#
_symmetry.space_group_name_H-M   'P 1'
#
loop_
_entity.id
_entity.type
_entity.pdbx_description
1 polymer ?
#
loop_
_entity_poly.entity_id
_entity_poly.type
_entity_poly.pdbx_seq_one_letter_code
_entity_poly.pdbx_strand_id
1 'polypeptide(L)'
;MAAIKNLILNPRILLLLAILAGAIVALNPHPFAKGVVVESVVSNSSAELNGVTPGLLIYSINGQTISDKADFEKFLSTLGPNQTIQLETNKGRYVFISEEELGFSVKPAPKSNLKQGIDLVGGARVLLKPEQELTSQQVVDLVAIIQKRLNTFGLQDVSVKSVSDFSGQTYILVEMAGTTQTQAAKLISQQGKFEAKIGNESVFAGSDIKQVCRSAECAGVRACNQVSDGWACEFQFKVDISPEAASKHAAITSKLGTIFVNGKSYLEKKLDLYLDDELVDSLYISSDLKGVEATSFVIEGSGVGKSEELAMKAALDNMKTLQTILITGSLPVKLEIVKVDTISAALGEAFFKTAMLALIAAIFVVGIIIFLRYRKPAIAGSIFLTSMSEIVIILGMAALIKWNLDLPSIAGLLAAVGTGVDAQIIITDELLTGKEEFGGWKERVKRALAIIFGSFATLAAAMIPLWAIGATMLKGFAIVTIIGAAIGVFITRPAYSVIAEYLIKSERKEI
;
A
#
# COMPACT_ATOMS: atom_id res chain seq x y z
N MET A 1 -37.93 -23.33 10.00
CA MET A 1 -36.59 -23.20 10.65
C MET A 1 -35.53 -24.11 10.01
N ALA A 2 -35.82 -25.39 9.74
CA ALA A 2 -34.88 -26.31 9.07
C ALA A 2 -34.45 -25.88 7.65
N ALA A 3 -35.38 -25.34 6.84
CA ALA A 3 -35.09 -24.91 5.47
C ALA A 3 -34.12 -23.71 5.39
N ILE A 4 -34.25 -22.73 6.29
CA ILE A 4 -33.33 -21.59 6.41
C ILE A 4 -31.95 -22.06 6.89
N LYS A 5 -31.91 -23.03 7.81
CA LYS A 5 -30.65 -23.63 8.26
C LYS A 5 -29.90 -24.32 7.11
N ASN A 6 -30.61 -25.05 6.26
CA ASN A 6 -30.02 -25.71 5.08
C ASN A 6 -29.55 -24.70 4.02
N LEU A 7 -30.23 -23.54 3.91
CA LEU A 7 -29.78 -22.45 3.05
C LEU A 7 -28.44 -21.86 3.54
N ILE A 8 -28.36 -21.53 4.83
CA ILE A 8 -27.14 -20.93 5.41
C ILE A 8 -25.96 -21.90 5.36
N LEU A 9 -26.21 -23.20 5.53
CA LEU A 9 -25.18 -24.26 5.44
C LEU A 9 -24.78 -24.61 3.99
N ASN A 10 -25.35 -23.96 2.98
CA ASN A 10 -24.96 -24.20 1.60
C ASN A 10 -23.49 -23.73 1.39
N PRO A 11 -22.62 -24.55 0.77
CA PRO A 11 -21.20 -24.21 0.61
C PRO A 11 -20.96 -22.89 -0.13
N ARG A 12 -21.83 -22.51 -1.07
CA ARG A 12 -21.70 -21.24 -1.82
C ARG A 12 -21.99 -20.03 -0.93
N ILE A 13 -22.98 -20.15 -0.04
CA ILE A 13 -23.34 -19.09 0.91
C ILE A 13 -22.29 -19.01 2.02
N LEU A 14 -21.81 -20.14 2.52
CA LEU A 14 -20.70 -20.16 3.48
C LEU A 14 -19.43 -19.53 2.91
N LEU A 15 -19.10 -19.80 1.63
CA LEU A 15 -17.98 -19.16 0.95
C LEU A 15 -18.16 -17.63 0.87
N LEU A 16 -19.34 -17.15 0.47
CA LEU A 16 -19.66 -15.72 0.45
C LEU A 16 -19.47 -15.08 1.84
N LEU A 17 -20.04 -15.71 2.88
CA LEU A 17 -19.95 -15.19 4.25
C LEU A 17 -18.51 -15.19 4.79
N ALA A 18 -17.74 -16.23 4.49
CA ALA A 18 -16.34 -16.32 4.90
C ALA A 18 -15.49 -15.23 4.23
N ILE A 19 -15.67 -15.03 2.91
CA ILE A 19 -14.95 -13.99 2.18
C ILE A 19 -15.39 -12.58 2.62
N LEU A 20 -16.69 -12.38 2.86
CA LEU A 20 -17.21 -11.12 3.38
C LEU A 20 -16.66 -10.80 4.77
N ALA A 21 -16.59 -11.79 5.66
CA ALA A 21 -15.98 -11.62 6.98
C ALA A 21 -14.49 -11.27 6.87
N GLY A 22 -13.75 -11.98 6.02
CA GLY A 22 -12.35 -11.66 5.74
C GLY A 22 -12.16 -10.25 5.17
N ALA A 23 -13.05 -9.82 4.29
CA ALA A 23 -13.05 -8.47 3.72
C ALA A 23 -13.33 -7.39 4.77
N ILE A 24 -14.27 -7.61 5.70
CA ILE A 24 -14.55 -6.69 6.81
C ILE A 24 -13.34 -6.57 7.74
N VAL A 25 -12.71 -7.69 8.08
CA VAL A 25 -11.48 -7.70 8.89
C VAL A 25 -10.36 -6.94 8.20
N ALA A 26 -10.19 -7.16 6.89
CA ALA A 26 -9.19 -6.44 6.10
C ALA A 26 -9.45 -4.94 6.03
N LEU A 27 -10.71 -4.56 5.82
CA LEU A 27 -11.14 -3.16 5.72
C LEU A 27 -10.97 -2.44 7.06
N ASN A 28 -11.18 -3.14 8.17
CA ASN A 28 -11.09 -2.63 9.53
C ASN A 28 -11.83 -1.27 9.70
N PRO A 29 -13.15 -1.23 9.44
CA PRO A 29 -13.90 0.01 9.35
C PRO A 29 -14.11 0.65 10.74
N HIS A 30 -13.71 1.91 10.86
CA HIS A 30 -13.89 2.77 12.02
C HIS A 30 -14.59 4.08 11.59
N PRO A 31 -15.88 4.04 11.24
CA PRO A 31 -16.59 5.21 10.69
C PRO A 31 -16.67 6.39 11.66
N PHE A 32 -16.58 6.12 12.96
CA PHE A 32 -16.61 7.10 14.04
C PHE A 32 -15.23 7.32 14.67
N ALA A 33 -14.13 6.98 13.97
CA ALA A 33 -12.79 7.30 14.42
C ALA A 33 -12.67 8.82 14.65
N LYS A 34 -12.24 9.19 15.85
CA LYS A 34 -11.95 10.57 16.25
C LYS A 34 -10.46 10.72 16.48
N GLY A 35 -9.95 11.93 16.28
CA GLY A 35 -8.55 12.25 16.46
C GLY A 35 -7.81 12.50 15.17
N VAL A 36 -6.52 12.70 15.32
CA VAL A 36 -5.58 12.90 14.21
C VAL A 36 -4.41 11.94 14.38
N VAL A 37 -3.90 11.41 13.27
CA VAL A 37 -2.74 10.52 13.27
C VAL A 37 -1.50 11.32 12.92
N VAL A 38 -0.42 11.12 13.68
CA VAL A 38 0.91 11.66 13.35
C VAL A 38 1.34 11.09 12.01
N GLU A 39 1.50 11.96 11.02
CA GLU A 39 1.84 11.61 9.64
C GLU A 39 3.36 11.57 9.44
N SER A 40 4.06 12.62 9.86
CA SER A 40 5.51 12.70 9.83
C SER A 40 6.02 13.34 11.11
N VAL A 41 7.24 12.99 11.51
CA VAL A 41 7.93 13.61 12.64
C VAL A 41 9.25 14.14 12.11
N VAL A 42 9.60 15.36 12.48
CA VAL A 42 10.86 16.00 12.10
C VAL A 42 11.99 15.38 12.90
N SER A 43 13.05 14.97 12.21
CA SER A 43 14.25 14.38 12.82
C SER A 43 14.88 15.33 13.84
N ASN A 44 15.35 14.80 14.97
CA ASN A 44 15.89 15.52 16.13
C ASN A 44 14.95 16.54 16.77
N SER A 45 13.65 16.53 16.45
CA SER A 45 12.68 17.37 17.15
C SER A 45 12.46 16.91 18.59
N SER A 46 12.07 17.84 19.46
CA SER A 46 11.66 17.52 20.84
C SER A 46 10.56 16.45 20.89
N ALA A 47 9.68 16.39 19.89
CA ALA A 47 8.66 15.34 19.79
C ALA A 47 9.27 13.96 19.51
N GLU A 48 10.18 13.85 18.54
CA GLU A 48 10.84 12.58 18.20
C GLU A 48 11.65 12.04 19.38
N LEU A 49 12.46 12.91 20.01
CA LEU A 49 13.30 12.55 21.15
C LEU A 49 12.49 12.04 22.36
N ASN A 50 11.22 12.44 22.44
CA ASN A 50 10.29 11.98 23.48
C ASN A 50 9.36 10.85 23.01
N GLY A 51 9.71 10.18 21.90
CA GLY A 51 9.06 8.95 21.45
C GLY A 51 7.79 9.17 20.60
N VAL A 52 7.52 10.40 20.15
CA VAL A 52 6.48 10.63 19.15
C VAL A 52 6.94 10.02 17.84
N THR A 53 6.23 9.00 17.37
CA THR A 53 6.50 8.33 16.10
C THR A 53 5.30 8.44 15.17
N PRO A 54 5.49 8.40 13.84
CA PRO A 54 4.37 8.32 12.91
C PRO A 54 3.43 7.14 13.19
N GLY A 55 2.14 7.34 12.91
CA GLY A 55 1.08 6.37 13.18
C GLY A 55 0.48 6.44 14.58
N LEU A 56 0.96 7.32 15.46
CA LEU A 56 0.30 7.61 16.74
C LEU A 56 -1.02 8.34 16.50
N LEU A 57 -2.11 7.82 17.09
CA LEU A 57 -3.42 8.45 17.03
C LEU A 57 -3.59 9.34 18.27
N ILE A 58 -3.68 10.65 18.05
CA ILE A 58 -3.82 11.69 19.07
C ILE A 58 -5.31 11.96 19.31
N TYR A 59 -5.73 11.88 20.57
CA TYR A 59 -7.10 12.18 21.02
C TYR A 59 -7.21 13.54 21.72
N SER A 60 -6.14 13.99 22.37
CA SER A 60 -6.11 15.30 23.02
C SER A 60 -4.70 15.87 23.12
N ILE A 61 -4.62 17.20 23.16
CA ILE A 61 -3.38 17.94 23.36
C ILE A 61 -3.60 18.95 24.50
N ASN A 62 -2.78 18.89 25.55
CA ASN A 62 -2.90 19.73 26.75
C ASN A 62 -4.32 19.74 27.36
N GLY A 63 -5.00 18.59 27.33
CA GLY A 63 -6.36 18.43 27.82
C GLY A 63 -7.47 18.92 26.87
N GLN A 64 -7.13 19.53 25.73
CA GLN A 64 -8.09 19.87 24.69
C GLN A 64 -8.34 18.66 23.78
N THR A 65 -9.59 18.24 23.66
CA THR A 65 -9.98 17.14 22.76
C THR A 65 -9.74 17.54 21.31
N ILE A 66 -9.05 16.67 20.58
CA ILE A 66 -8.84 16.79 19.13
C ILE A 66 -9.70 15.73 18.47
N SER A 67 -10.79 16.14 17.79
CA SER A 67 -11.66 15.19 17.08
C SER A 67 -11.32 15.08 15.61
N ASP A 68 -10.81 16.16 15.02
CA ASP A 68 -10.45 16.25 13.61
C ASP A 68 -9.24 17.18 13.38
N LYS A 69 -8.89 17.38 12.11
CA LYS A 69 -7.77 18.25 11.73
C LYS A 69 -8.03 19.73 12.03
N ALA A 70 -9.29 20.19 12.01
CA ALA A 70 -9.62 21.58 12.29
C ALA A 70 -9.42 21.91 13.78
N ASP A 71 -9.77 20.99 14.67
CA ASP A 71 -9.46 21.11 16.10
C ASP A 71 -7.95 21.20 16.33
N PHE A 72 -7.17 20.39 15.61
CA PHE A 72 -5.70 20.43 15.67
C PHE A 72 -5.12 21.76 15.15
N GLU A 73 -5.59 22.25 14.00
CA GLU A 73 -5.15 23.54 13.44
C GLU A 73 -5.52 24.71 14.37
N LYS A 74 -6.70 24.64 15.01
CA LYS A 74 -7.11 25.61 16.03
C LYS A 74 -6.18 25.58 17.24
N PHE A 75 -5.79 24.39 17.71
CA PHE A 75 -4.79 24.27 18.78
C PHE A 75 -3.45 24.89 18.36
N LEU A 76 -2.97 24.60 17.15
CA LEU A 76 -1.72 25.18 16.63
C LEU A 76 -1.76 26.72 16.62
N SER A 77 -2.90 27.33 16.28
CA SER A 77 -3.05 28.80 16.33
C SER A 77 -2.91 29.42 17.72
N THR A 78 -3.02 28.60 18.78
CA THR A 78 -2.88 29.02 20.18
C THR A 78 -1.51 28.68 20.77
N LEU A 79 -0.65 28.02 19.98
CA LEU A 79 0.64 27.55 20.41
C LEU A 79 1.62 28.72 20.55
N GLY A 80 2.20 28.87 21.75
CA GLY A 80 3.28 29.81 22.02
C GLY A 80 4.65 29.12 22.04
N PRO A 81 5.75 29.89 21.94
CA PRO A 81 7.09 29.33 22.02
C PRO A 81 7.38 28.73 23.41
N ASN A 82 8.18 27.67 23.44
CA ASN A 82 8.63 26.96 24.65
C ASN A 82 7.51 26.46 25.57
N GLN A 83 6.38 26.01 25.02
CA GLN A 83 5.28 25.43 25.79
C GLN A 83 5.46 23.93 26.01
N THR A 84 5.04 23.45 27.18
CA THR A 84 4.92 22.00 27.43
C THR A 84 3.71 21.46 26.71
N ILE A 85 3.93 20.43 25.89
CA ILE A 85 2.91 19.71 25.13
C ILE A 85 2.70 18.35 25.77
N GLN A 86 1.44 18.01 26.00
CA GLN A 86 0.99 16.74 26.55
C GLN A 86 0.02 16.11 25.57
N LEU A 87 0.45 15.06 24.87
CA LEU A 87 -0.37 14.30 23.94
C LEU A 87 -0.97 13.10 24.67
N GLU A 88 -2.28 12.93 24.57
CA GLU A 88 -2.94 11.67 24.90
C GLU A 88 -3.20 10.90 23.61
N THR A 89 -2.66 9.68 23.52
CA THR A 89 -2.67 8.88 22.29
C THR A 89 -3.16 7.46 22.51
N ASN A 90 -3.34 6.70 21.42
CA ASN A 90 -3.61 5.25 21.47
C ASN A 90 -2.48 4.41 22.09
N LYS A 91 -1.26 4.93 22.21
CA LYS A 91 -0.11 4.23 22.82
C LYS A 91 0.31 4.81 24.17
N GLY A 92 -0.50 5.70 24.75
CA GLY A 92 -0.24 6.35 26.03
C GLY A 92 0.02 7.84 25.91
N ARG A 93 0.57 8.40 26.99
CA ARG A 93 0.80 9.84 27.14
C ARG A 93 2.23 10.21 26.78
N TYR A 94 2.40 11.24 25.96
CA TYR A 94 3.70 11.77 25.55
C TYR A 94 3.82 13.23 26.02
N VAL A 95 4.98 13.62 26.54
CA VAL A 95 5.22 14.98 27.04
C VAL A 95 6.54 15.50 26.50
N PHE A 96 6.54 16.68 25.90
CA PHE A 96 7.73 17.35 25.36
C PHE A 96 7.56 18.87 25.36
N ILE A 97 8.62 19.62 25.05
CA ILE A 97 8.58 21.08 24.94
C ILE A 97 8.58 21.47 23.45
N SER A 98 7.63 22.29 23.01
CA SER A 98 7.63 22.85 21.65
C SER A 98 8.45 24.14 21.63
N GLU A 99 9.46 24.25 20.78
CA GLU A 99 10.29 25.46 20.69
C GLU A 99 9.55 26.58 19.92
N GLU A 100 9.04 26.28 18.72
CA GLU A 100 8.16 27.15 17.90
C GLU A 100 7.05 26.35 17.19
N GLU A 101 7.36 25.10 16.81
CA GLU A 101 6.42 24.14 16.23
C GLU A 101 6.40 22.84 17.03
N LEU A 102 5.39 21.99 16.79
CA LEU A 102 5.30 20.68 17.44
C LEU A 102 6.36 19.69 16.94
N GLY A 103 7.02 19.94 15.80
CA GLY A 103 7.99 19.03 15.21
C GLY A 103 7.36 17.78 14.57
N PHE A 104 6.06 17.79 14.31
CA PHE A 104 5.38 16.73 13.55
C PHE A 104 4.15 17.27 12.81
N SER A 105 3.73 16.55 11.77
CA SER A 105 2.52 16.81 11.01
C SER A 105 1.45 15.75 11.32
N VAL A 106 0.17 16.08 11.06
CA VAL A 106 -0.93 15.15 11.29
C VAL A 106 -1.89 15.09 10.12
N LYS A 107 -2.54 13.93 10.00
CA LYS A 107 -3.69 13.69 9.12
C LYS A 107 -4.92 13.25 9.90
N PRO A 108 -6.14 13.40 9.36
CA PRO A 108 -7.33 12.88 10.02
C PRO A 108 -7.21 11.38 10.35
N ALA A 109 -7.81 10.96 11.46
CA ALA A 109 -7.84 9.55 11.82
C ALA A 109 -8.39 8.68 10.67
N PRO A 110 -7.67 7.61 10.26
CA PRO A 110 -8.11 6.76 9.18
C PRO A 110 -9.41 6.04 9.56
N LYS A 111 -10.42 6.17 8.71
CA LYS A 111 -11.73 5.50 8.92
C LYS A 111 -11.74 4.03 8.47
N SER A 112 -10.69 3.59 7.78
CA SER A 112 -10.50 2.21 7.33
C SER A 112 -9.03 2.00 6.91
N ASN A 113 -8.67 0.76 6.62
CA ASN A 113 -7.37 0.41 6.03
C ASN A 113 -7.27 0.72 4.52
N LEU A 114 -8.27 1.38 3.92
CA LEU A 114 -8.21 1.78 2.52
C LEU A 114 -7.21 2.91 2.33
N LYS A 115 -6.29 2.72 1.38
CA LYS A 115 -5.48 3.81 0.87
C LYS A 115 -6.23 4.56 -0.21
N GLN A 116 -6.13 5.88 -0.18
CA GLN A 116 -6.77 6.77 -1.13
C GLN A 116 -5.70 7.34 -2.07
N GLY A 117 -6.01 7.40 -3.36
CA GLY A 117 -5.19 8.08 -4.36
C GLY A 117 -5.29 9.59 -4.22
N ILE A 118 -4.33 10.30 -4.80
CA ILE A 118 -4.25 11.77 -4.78
C ILE A 118 -5.48 12.46 -5.40
N ASP A 119 -6.23 11.76 -6.26
CA ASP A 119 -7.49 12.27 -6.83
C ASP A 119 -8.59 12.42 -5.76
N LEU A 120 -8.46 11.75 -4.62
CA LEU A 120 -9.42 11.78 -3.50
C LEU A 120 -8.93 12.60 -2.31
N VAL A 121 -7.60 12.66 -2.08
CA VAL A 121 -7.01 13.37 -0.92
C VAL A 121 -6.32 14.68 -1.31
N GLY A 122 -6.10 14.93 -2.60
CA GLY A 122 -5.26 16.00 -3.12
C GLY A 122 -3.76 15.70 -2.98
N GLY A 123 -2.96 16.39 -3.77
CA GLY A 123 -1.51 16.24 -3.80
C GLY A 123 -0.92 16.54 -5.17
N ALA A 124 0.27 15.99 -5.41
CA ALA A 124 1.01 16.15 -6.65
C ALA A 124 1.26 14.80 -7.34
N ARG A 125 1.22 14.84 -8.68
CA ARG A 125 1.58 13.73 -9.57
C ARG A 125 2.77 14.17 -10.41
N VAL A 126 3.89 13.47 -10.30
CA VAL A 126 5.10 13.73 -11.07
C VAL A 126 5.32 12.55 -12.01
N LEU A 127 5.46 12.83 -13.30
CA LEU A 127 5.82 11.85 -14.32
C LEU A 127 7.29 12.03 -14.68
N LEU A 128 8.08 10.99 -14.45
CA LEU A 128 9.53 10.98 -14.66
C LEU A 128 9.89 10.07 -15.83
N LYS A 129 10.83 10.51 -16.65
CA LYS A 129 11.39 9.72 -17.75
C LYS A 129 12.87 9.43 -17.46
N PRO A 130 13.28 8.15 -17.41
CA PRO A 130 14.69 7.80 -17.44
C PRO A 130 15.36 8.29 -18.73
N GLU A 131 16.54 8.91 -18.63
CA GLU A 131 17.31 9.38 -19.80
C GLU A 131 17.82 8.22 -20.69
N GLN A 132 17.87 7.00 -20.15
CA GLN A 132 18.29 5.79 -20.87
C GLN A 132 17.30 4.64 -20.65
N GLU A 133 17.29 3.69 -21.57
CA GLU A 133 16.48 2.48 -21.43
C GLU A 133 16.93 1.65 -20.23
N LEU A 134 15.95 1.16 -19.48
CA LEU A 134 16.16 0.38 -18.26
C LEU A 134 15.69 -1.05 -18.48
N THR A 135 16.45 -2.01 -17.95
CA THR A 135 15.97 -3.39 -17.80
C THR A 135 14.84 -3.45 -16.77
N SER A 136 13.99 -4.49 -16.85
CA SER A 136 12.87 -4.67 -15.91
C SER A 136 13.31 -4.65 -14.44
N GLN A 137 14.48 -5.21 -14.13
CA GLN A 137 15.03 -5.18 -12.77
C GLN A 137 15.42 -3.77 -12.35
N GLN A 138 16.09 -3.00 -13.22
CA GLN A 138 16.45 -1.62 -12.93
C GLN A 138 15.22 -0.71 -12.73
N VAL A 139 14.11 -0.97 -13.43
CA VAL A 139 12.85 -0.26 -13.21
C VAL A 139 12.29 -0.55 -11.82
N VAL A 140 12.25 -1.83 -11.41
CA VAL A 140 11.81 -2.23 -10.07
C VAL A 140 12.68 -1.59 -9.00
N ASP A 141 13.99 -1.58 -9.23
CA ASP A 141 14.96 -0.97 -8.32
C ASP A 141 14.72 0.54 -8.22
N LEU A 142 14.61 1.24 -9.36
CA LEU A 142 14.37 2.68 -9.40
C LEU A 142 13.09 3.07 -8.67
N VAL A 143 12.01 2.32 -8.85
CA VAL A 143 10.75 2.52 -8.11
C VAL A 143 10.97 2.39 -6.61
N ALA A 144 11.68 1.35 -6.16
CA ALA A 144 11.98 1.14 -4.74
C ALA A 144 12.89 2.23 -4.16
N ILE A 145 13.88 2.70 -4.93
CA ILE A 145 14.80 3.79 -4.58
C ILE A 145 14.01 5.07 -4.33
N ILE A 146 13.19 5.49 -5.29
CA ILE A 146 12.41 6.74 -5.20
C ILE A 146 11.41 6.64 -4.04
N GLN A 147 10.73 5.50 -3.88
CA GLN A 147 9.81 5.29 -2.77
C GLN A 147 10.51 5.39 -1.41
N LYS A 148 11.65 4.71 -1.24
CA LYS A 148 12.39 4.73 0.03
C LYS A 148 12.87 6.13 0.37
N ARG A 149 13.39 6.86 -0.62
CA ARG A 149 13.89 8.22 -0.44
C ARG A 149 12.79 9.20 -0.04
N LEU A 150 11.64 9.15 -0.71
CA LEU A 150 10.51 10.01 -0.36
C LEU A 150 9.97 9.69 1.04
N ASN A 151 9.98 8.41 1.43
CA ASN A 151 9.64 8.01 2.80
C ASN A 151 10.65 8.54 3.83
N THR A 152 11.95 8.59 3.51
CA THR A 152 12.99 9.19 4.37
C THR A 152 12.75 10.69 4.59
N PHE A 153 12.24 11.42 3.59
CA PHE A 153 11.80 12.81 3.76
C PHE A 153 10.49 12.97 4.56
N GLY A 154 10.04 11.91 5.24
CA GLY A 154 8.84 11.93 6.08
C GLY A 154 7.52 11.80 5.31
N LEU A 155 7.55 11.56 3.99
CA LEU A 155 6.32 11.40 3.21
C LEU A 155 5.83 9.94 3.26
N GLN A 156 4.73 9.66 3.96
CA GLN A 156 4.22 8.29 4.13
C GLN A 156 3.22 7.85 3.05
N ASP A 157 2.44 8.80 2.53
CA ASP A 157 1.39 8.53 1.54
C ASP A 157 1.90 8.81 0.11
N VAL A 158 3.06 8.21 -0.20
CA VAL A 158 3.69 8.26 -1.51
C VAL A 158 3.46 6.95 -2.24
N SER A 159 3.14 7.03 -3.52
CA SER A 159 3.01 5.90 -4.42
C SER A 159 3.90 6.09 -5.64
N VAL A 160 4.90 5.24 -5.77
CA VAL A 160 5.76 5.18 -6.96
C VAL A 160 5.41 3.95 -7.79
N LYS A 161 5.11 4.15 -9.08
CA LYS A 161 4.71 3.08 -10.01
C LYS A 161 5.44 3.24 -11.33
N SER A 162 5.84 2.14 -11.96
CA SER A 162 6.25 2.17 -13.36
C SER A 162 5.03 2.16 -14.28
N VAL A 163 5.12 2.94 -15.34
CA VAL A 163 4.09 3.05 -16.36
C VAL A 163 4.73 3.12 -17.75
N SER A 164 4.05 2.60 -18.76
CA SER A 164 4.54 2.63 -20.13
C SER A 164 3.50 3.25 -21.05
N ASP A 165 3.93 4.00 -22.06
CA ASP A 165 3.04 4.52 -23.09
C ASP A 165 2.77 3.49 -24.21
N PHE A 166 1.99 3.88 -25.22
CA PHE A 166 1.67 3.03 -26.37
C PHE A 166 2.90 2.68 -27.24
N SER A 167 4.00 3.43 -27.12
CA SER A 167 5.25 3.16 -27.82
C SER A 167 6.16 2.18 -27.06
N GLY A 168 5.79 1.79 -25.84
CA GLY A 168 6.59 0.95 -24.96
C GLY A 168 7.62 1.72 -24.13
N GLN A 169 7.67 3.06 -24.25
CA GLN A 169 8.56 3.90 -23.45
C GLN A 169 8.13 3.83 -21.97
N THR A 170 9.08 3.55 -21.09
CA THR A 170 8.84 3.47 -19.65
C THR A 170 9.01 4.84 -18.99
N TYR A 171 8.11 5.13 -18.06
CA TYR A 171 8.09 6.29 -17.18
C TYR A 171 7.89 5.81 -15.73
N ILE A 172 8.27 6.66 -14.79
CA ILE A 172 8.02 6.47 -13.37
C ILE A 172 7.00 7.52 -12.92
N LEU A 173 5.84 7.06 -12.47
CA LEU A 173 4.78 7.88 -11.92
C LEU A 173 4.95 7.95 -10.40
N VAL A 174 5.14 9.15 -9.88
CA VAL A 174 5.23 9.43 -8.44
C VAL A 174 4.01 10.23 -8.02
N GLU A 175 3.23 9.71 -7.08
CA GLU A 175 2.08 10.37 -6.50
C GLU A 175 2.36 10.67 -5.03
N MET A 176 2.27 11.93 -4.63
CA MET A 176 2.52 12.39 -3.25
C MET A 176 1.27 13.11 -2.74
N ALA A 177 0.61 12.54 -1.74
CA ALA A 177 -0.54 13.18 -1.10
C ALA A 177 -0.12 14.48 -0.39
N GLY A 178 -1.02 15.48 -0.35
CA GLY A 178 -0.84 16.72 0.42
C GLY A 178 0.31 17.64 -0.01
N THR A 179 1.08 17.28 -1.04
CA THR A 179 2.25 18.04 -1.50
C THR A 179 1.90 18.98 -2.64
N THR A 180 2.49 20.18 -2.66
CA THR A 180 2.32 21.15 -3.76
C THR A 180 3.22 20.87 -4.96
N GLN A 181 2.96 21.49 -6.11
CA GLN A 181 3.75 21.30 -7.34
C GLN A 181 5.24 21.63 -7.13
N THR A 182 5.51 22.74 -6.44
CA THR A 182 6.86 23.26 -6.21
C THR A 182 7.62 22.39 -5.21
N GLN A 183 6.97 21.95 -4.14
CA GLN A 183 7.56 21.02 -3.17
C GLN A 183 7.85 19.66 -3.82
N ALA A 184 6.90 19.13 -4.58
CA ALA A 184 7.03 17.87 -5.31
C ALA A 184 8.20 17.92 -6.30
N ALA A 185 8.27 18.97 -7.13
CA ALA A 185 9.35 19.14 -8.08
C ALA A 185 10.70 19.26 -7.37
N LYS A 186 10.79 20.00 -6.26
CA LYS A 186 12.02 20.16 -5.47
C LYS A 186 12.50 18.86 -4.84
N LEU A 187 11.60 18.08 -4.24
CA LEU A 187 11.93 16.80 -3.60
C LEU A 187 12.44 15.77 -4.60
N ILE A 188 11.88 15.77 -5.81
CA ILE A 188 12.26 14.85 -6.88
C ILE A 188 13.53 15.32 -7.61
N SER A 189 13.71 16.64 -7.78
CA SER A 189 14.85 17.21 -8.49
C SER A 189 16.13 17.27 -7.65
N GLN A 190 16.02 17.24 -6.32
CA GLN A 190 17.18 17.05 -5.46
C GLN A 190 17.84 15.72 -5.83
N GLN A 191 19.14 15.72 -6.13
CA GLN A 191 19.91 14.49 -6.30
C GLN A 191 20.21 13.92 -4.91
N GLY A 192 19.84 12.66 -4.67
CA GLY A 192 20.07 12.04 -3.36
C GLY A 192 21.56 11.93 -3.04
N LYS A 193 21.98 12.43 -1.87
CA LYS A 193 23.36 12.35 -1.36
C LYS A 193 23.46 11.15 -0.41
N PHE A 194 24.03 10.05 -0.89
CA PHE A 194 24.45 8.97 0.01
C PHE A 194 25.84 9.24 0.57
N GLU A 195 26.00 9.00 1.86
CA GLU A 195 27.26 9.15 2.57
C GLU A 195 27.39 8.07 3.65
N ALA A 196 28.47 7.29 3.62
CA ALA A 196 28.81 6.37 4.68
C ALA A 196 29.82 7.03 5.63
N LYS A 197 29.54 7.03 6.93
CA LYS A 197 30.39 7.66 7.95
C LYS A 197 30.82 6.66 9.02
N ILE A 198 31.97 6.89 9.63
CA ILE A 198 32.42 6.18 10.83
C ILE A 198 32.62 7.22 11.93
N GLY A 199 31.70 7.26 12.89
CA GLY A 199 31.56 8.42 13.76
C GLY A 199 31.23 9.67 12.94
N ASN A 200 32.01 10.74 13.08
CA ASN A 200 31.79 11.99 12.35
C ASN A 200 32.60 12.08 11.04
N GLU A 201 33.41 11.06 10.71
CA GLU A 201 34.26 11.08 9.51
C GLU A 201 33.57 10.37 8.35
N SER A 202 33.38 11.10 7.25
CA SER A 202 32.90 10.55 5.98
C SER A 202 33.91 9.57 5.40
N VAL A 203 33.48 8.35 5.08
CA VAL A 203 34.33 7.30 4.52
C VAL A 203 34.22 7.28 3.00
N PHE A 204 33.00 7.19 2.48
CA PHE A 204 32.75 7.13 1.05
C PHE A 204 31.35 7.64 0.73
N ALA A 205 31.19 8.20 -0.47
CA ALA A 205 29.93 8.67 -0.99
C ALA A 205 29.39 7.72 -2.06
N GLY A 206 28.17 8.00 -2.56
CA GLY A 206 27.55 7.18 -3.60
C GLY A 206 28.39 7.07 -4.87
N SER A 207 29.15 8.11 -5.21
CA SER A 207 30.07 8.14 -6.36
C SER A 207 31.29 7.22 -6.22
N ASP A 208 31.64 6.84 -5.00
CA ASP A 208 32.77 5.95 -4.73
C ASP A 208 32.39 4.47 -4.88
N ILE A 209 31.09 4.15 -4.83
CA ILE A 209 30.60 2.78 -5.01
C ILE A 209 30.70 2.40 -6.49
N LYS A 210 31.54 1.41 -6.79
CA LYS A 210 31.74 0.89 -8.14
C LYS A 210 30.72 -0.17 -8.50
N GLN A 211 30.40 -1.06 -7.56
CA GLN A 211 29.46 -2.14 -7.79
C GLN A 211 28.81 -2.60 -6.48
N VAL A 212 27.51 -2.84 -6.53
CA VAL A 212 26.78 -3.56 -5.48
C VAL A 212 26.29 -4.87 -6.10
N CYS A 213 26.82 -6.00 -5.64
CA CYS A 213 26.47 -7.30 -6.23
C CYS A 213 25.03 -7.69 -5.89
N ARG A 214 24.29 -8.13 -6.92
CA ARG A 214 22.93 -8.68 -6.80
C ARG A 214 22.76 -10.05 -7.49
N SER A 215 23.81 -10.59 -8.10
CA SER A 215 23.78 -11.92 -8.71
C SER A 215 23.87 -13.01 -7.63
N ALA A 216 23.36 -14.20 -7.94
CA ALA A 216 23.41 -15.35 -7.04
C ALA A 216 24.85 -15.79 -6.69
N GLU A 217 25.83 -15.37 -7.48
CA GLU A 217 27.25 -15.69 -7.27
C GLU A 217 27.81 -14.99 -6.01
N CYS A 218 27.42 -13.73 -5.78
CA CYS A 218 27.97 -12.91 -4.70
C CYS A 218 26.93 -12.23 -3.81
N ALA A 219 25.64 -12.56 -3.95
CA ALA A 219 24.57 -12.14 -3.07
C ALA A 219 23.59 -13.28 -2.77
N GLY A 220 23.18 -13.44 -1.52
CA GLY A 220 22.16 -14.41 -1.14
C GLY A 220 22.08 -14.70 0.36
N VAL A 221 21.03 -15.43 0.74
CA VAL A 221 20.89 -16.03 2.07
C VAL A 221 21.82 -17.24 2.16
N ARG A 222 22.65 -17.31 3.21
CA ARG A 222 23.71 -18.31 3.37
C ARG A 222 23.36 -19.40 4.37
N ALA A 223 22.71 -19.03 5.47
CA ALA A 223 22.33 -19.96 6.52
C ALA A 223 21.02 -19.53 7.18
N CYS A 224 20.24 -20.50 7.63
CA CYS A 224 19.05 -20.28 8.45
C CYS A 224 19.18 -21.16 9.70
N ASN A 225 19.13 -20.55 10.87
CA ASN A 225 19.30 -21.22 12.15
C ASN A 225 18.08 -20.97 13.02
N GLN A 226 17.70 -21.98 13.81
CA GLN A 226 16.65 -21.84 14.80
C GLN A 226 17.18 -21.01 15.99
N VAL A 227 16.42 -20.00 16.39
CA VAL A 227 16.70 -19.13 17.54
C VAL A 227 15.56 -19.28 18.56
N SER A 228 15.75 -18.78 19.79
CA SER A 228 14.83 -19.02 20.91
C SER A 228 13.36 -18.69 20.63
N ASP A 229 13.09 -17.74 19.73
CA ASP A 229 11.74 -17.28 19.35
C ASP A 229 11.44 -17.40 17.84
N GLY A 230 12.09 -18.34 17.14
CA GLY A 230 11.79 -18.62 15.73
C GLY A 230 13.01 -19.02 14.92
N TRP A 231 13.16 -18.41 13.74
CA TRP A 231 14.25 -18.64 12.81
C TRP A 231 14.97 -17.33 12.51
N ALA A 232 16.29 -17.40 12.35
CA ALA A 232 17.13 -16.31 11.89
C ALA A 232 17.89 -16.78 10.65
N CYS A 233 17.72 -16.07 9.53
CA CYS A 233 18.43 -16.32 8.30
C CYS A 233 19.46 -15.22 8.04
N GLU A 234 20.70 -15.60 7.76
CA GLU A 234 21.81 -14.71 7.49
C GLU A 234 21.97 -14.51 5.98
N PHE A 235 22.10 -13.27 5.55
CA PHE A 235 22.41 -12.92 4.17
C PHE A 235 23.78 -12.29 4.06
N GLN A 236 24.37 -12.36 2.88
CA GLN A 236 25.54 -11.57 2.55
C GLN A 236 25.50 -11.08 1.11
N PHE A 237 26.14 -9.94 0.85
CA PHE A 237 26.41 -9.49 -0.51
C PHE A 237 27.72 -8.71 -0.63
N LYS A 238 28.38 -8.79 -1.79
CA LYS A 238 29.62 -8.08 -2.09
C LYS A 238 29.36 -6.63 -2.55
N VAL A 239 30.22 -5.71 -2.12
CA VAL A 239 30.25 -4.32 -2.59
C VAL A 239 31.69 -3.93 -2.92
N ASP A 240 31.86 -3.22 -4.01
CA ASP A 240 33.14 -2.71 -4.49
C ASP A 240 33.14 -1.18 -4.48
N ILE A 241 34.22 -0.59 -3.96
CA ILE A 241 34.44 0.86 -3.84
C ILE A 241 35.71 1.32 -4.54
N SER A 242 35.85 2.63 -4.71
CA SER A 242 37.05 3.28 -5.25
C SER A 242 38.28 3.03 -4.35
N PRO A 243 39.50 2.94 -4.94
CA PRO A 243 40.74 2.87 -4.17
C PRO A 243 40.90 4.03 -3.17
N GLU A 244 40.46 5.23 -3.55
CA GLU A 244 40.52 6.42 -2.70
C GLU A 244 39.66 6.24 -1.44
N ALA A 245 38.43 5.72 -1.61
CA ALA A 245 37.55 5.38 -0.50
C ALA A 245 38.12 4.26 0.38
N ALA A 246 38.76 3.25 -0.22
CA ALA A 246 39.38 2.14 0.51
C ALA A 246 40.54 2.64 1.41
N SER A 247 41.38 3.54 0.89
CA SER A 247 42.46 4.16 1.67
C SER A 247 41.92 5.03 2.81
N LYS A 248 40.87 5.82 2.55
CA LYS A 248 40.20 6.61 3.59
C LYS A 248 39.59 5.74 4.69
N HIS A 249 38.92 4.65 4.30
CA HIS A 249 38.38 3.66 5.23
C HIS A 249 39.49 3.08 6.13
N ALA A 250 40.59 2.60 5.55
CA ALA A 250 41.73 2.07 6.30
C ALA A 250 42.32 3.09 7.28
N ALA A 251 42.51 4.33 6.83
CA ALA A 251 43.06 5.39 7.67
C ALA A 251 42.18 5.70 8.90
N ILE A 252 40.85 5.70 8.73
CA ILE A 252 39.90 5.92 9.82
C ILE A 252 39.88 4.69 10.75
N THR A 253 39.73 3.48 10.20
CA THR A 253 39.60 2.26 11.01
C THR A 253 40.86 1.91 11.78
N SER A 254 42.06 2.25 11.27
CA SER A 254 43.34 2.00 11.94
C SER A 254 43.42 2.59 13.36
N LYS A 255 42.70 3.69 13.60
CA LYS A 255 42.67 4.45 14.86
C LYS A 255 41.68 3.90 15.88
N LEU A 256 40.81 2.96 15.49
CA LEU A 256 39.69 2.50 16.32
C LEU A 256 40.07 1.34 17.23
N GLY A 257 39.50 1.31 18.43
CA GLY A 257 39.47 0.14 19.30
C GLY A 257 38.62 -1.01 18.74
N THR A 258 38.71 -2.19 19.37
CA THR A 258 37.87 -3.34 19.06
C THR A 258 36.94 -3.67 20.22
N ILE A 259 35.76 -4.19 19.91
CA ILE A 259 34.74 -4.63 20.85
C ILE A 259 34.31 -6.06 20.50
N PHE A 260 33.89 -6.82 21.50
CA PHE A 260 33.35 -8.16 21.30
C PHE A 260 31.83 -8.15 21.45
N VAL A 261 31.12 -8.56 20.41
CA VAL A 261 29.65 -8.65 20.39
C VAL A 261 29.27 -10.04 19.88
N ASN A 262 28.49 -10.78 20.66
CA ASN A 262 28.00 -12.12 20.31
C ASN A 262 29.09 -13.09 19.82
N GLY A 263 30.27 -13.05 20.44
CA GLY A 263 31.39 -13.94 20.11
C GLY A 263 32.18 -13.55 18.85
N LYS A 264 31.83 -12.44 18.18
CA LYS A 264 32.58 -11.86 17.06
C LYS A 264 33.25 -10.55 17.48
N SER A 265 34.40 -10.25 16.88
CA SER A 265 35.17 -9.04 17.13
C SER A 265 34.88 -7.99 16.07
N TYR A 266 34.51 -6.79 16.51
CA TYR A 266 34.15 -5.65 15.66
C TYR A 266 34.94 -4.42 16.06
N LEU A 267 34.95 -3.40 15.22
CA LEU A 267 35.46 -2.08 15.59
C LEU A 267 34.49 -1.38 16.55
N GLU A 268 35.02 -0.52 17.42
CA GLU A 268 34.23 0.20 18.43
C GLU A 268 33.21 1.18 17.83
N LYS A 269 33.42 1.63 16.58
CA LYS A 269 32.47 2.44 15.81
C LYS A 269 31.87 1.65 14.66
N LYS A 270 30.63 1.99 14.33
CA LYS A 270 29.87 1.44 13.21
C LYS A 270 30.08 2.25 11.94
N LEU A 271 29.75 1.62 10.81
CA LEU A 271 29.58 2.28 9.53
C LEU A 271 28.12 2.74 9.42
N ASP A 272 27.91 4.02 9.64
CA ASP A 272 26.60 4.67 9.57
C ASP A 272 26.31 5.09 8.13
N LEU A 273 25.17 4.66 7.61
CA LEU A 273 24.73 4.94 6.25
C LEU A 273 23.73 6.09 6.28
N TYR A 274 24.05 7.18 5.60
CA TYR A 274 23.19 8.36 5.49
C TYR A 274 22.65 8.50 4.07
N LEU A 275 21.39 8.92 3.97
CA LEU A 275 20.77 9.35 2.72
C LEU A 275 20.19 10.75 2.94
N ASP A 276 20.70 11.73 2.19
CA ASP A 276 20.32 13.15 2.34
C ASP A 276 20.48 13.65 3.79
N ASP A 277 21.61 13.26 4.41
CA ASP A 277 21.99 13.55 5.80
C ASP A 277 21.10 12.91 6.90
N GLU A 278 20.11 12.09 6.53
CA GLU A 278 19.32 11.26 7.44
C GLU A 278 19.96 9.86 7.61
N LEU A 279 20.11 9.40 8.85
CA LEU A 279 20.65 8.07 9.14
C LEU A 279 19.63 6.99 8.74
N VAL A 280 19.99 6.15 7.77
CA VAL A 280 19.09 5.09 7.27
C VAL A 280 19.44 3.70 7.76
N ASP A 281 20.71 3.42 8.06
CA ASP A 281 21.16 2.15 8.64
C ASP A 281 22.52 2.30 9.33
N SER A 282 22.92 1.34 10.15
CA SER A 282 24.20 1.33 10.87
C SER A 282 24.77 -0.08 10.98
N LEU A 283 25.93 -0.31 10.39
CA LEU A 283 26.55 -1.62 10.22
C LEU A 283 27.78 -1.80 11.11
N TYR A 284 27.95 -2.97 11.72
CA TYR A 284 29.20 -3.30 12.39
C TYR A 284 30.31 -3.53 11.37
N ILE A 285 31.53 -3.10 11.72
CA ILE A 285 32.73 -3.31 10.90
C ILE A 285 33.56 -4.41 11.56
N SER A 286 33.88 -5.48 10.82
CA SER A 286 34.74 -6.55 11.33
C SER A 286 36.11 -6.01 11.74
N SER A 287 36.69 -6.51 12.84
CA SER A 287 38.02 -6.11 13.28
C SER A 287 39.12 -6.42 12.25
N ASP A 288 38.88 -7.38 11.36
CA ASP A 288 39.83 -7.77 10.30
C ASP A 288 40.01 -6.67 9.25
N LEU A 289 39.10 -5.70 9.19
CA LEU A 289 39.18 -4.55 8.29
C LEU A 289 39.93 -3.36 8.91
N LYS A 290 40.47 -3.51 10.13
CA LYS A 290 41.21 -2.45 10.82
C LYS A 290 42.49 -2.09 10.06
N GLY A 291 42.56 -0.88 9.50
CA GLY A 291 43.74 -0.42 8.77
C GLY A 291 43.97 -1.11 7.43
N VAL A 292 42.98 -1.84 6.90
CA VAL A 292 43.10 -2.58 5.65
C VAL A 292 42.48 -1.78 4.50
N GLU A 293 43.26 -1.55 3.44
CA GLU A 293 42.80 -0.91 2.20
C GLU A 293 42.07 -1.93 1.30
N ALA A 294 40.87 -2.33 1.71
CA ALA A 294 40.03 -3.24 0.95
C ALA A 294 39.12 -2.46 -0.03
N THR A 295 39.26 -2.72 -1.34
CA THR A 295 38.35 -2.19 -2.38
C THR A 295 37.07 -3.01 -2.52
N SER A 296 37.03 -4.19 -1.89
CA SER A 296 35.90 -5.10 -1.88
C SER A 296 35.55 -5.48 -0.45
N PHE A 297 34.29 -5.34 -0.06
CA PHE A 297 33.78 -5.80 1.23
C PHE A 297 32.53 -6.66 1.07
N VAL A 298 32.31 -7.52 2.07
CA VAL A 298 31.10 -8.32 2.20
C VAL A 298 30.27 -7.70 3.30
N ILE A 299 29.03 -7.32 2.96
CA ILE A 299 28.05 -6.88 3.93
C ILE A 299 27.23 -8.10 4.35
N GLU A 300 27.19 -8.35 5.65
CA GLU A 300 26.40 -9.39 6.28
C GLU A 300 25.24 -8.79 7.08
N GLY A 301 24.14 -9.51 7.14
CA GLY A 301 23.02 -9.16 8.00
C GLY A 301 22.09 -10.34 8.20
N SER A 302 20.97 -10.12 8.88
CA SER A 302 20.00 -11.20 9.13
C SER A 302 18.56 -10.73 8.98
N GLY A 303 17.67 -11.70 8.79
CA GLY A 303 16.22 -11.54 8.92
C GLY A 303 15.66 -12.59 9.86
N VAL A 304 14.72 -12.18 10.72
CA VAL A 304 14.10 -13.05 11.72
C VAL A 304 12.63 -13.26 11.40
N GLY A 305 12.12 -14.45 11.71
CA GLY A 305 10.73 -14.80 11.47
C GLY A 305 10.26 -15.96 12.33
N LYS A 306 8.95 -16.11 12.51
CA LYS A 306 8.36 -17.20 13.29
C LYS A 306 8.53 -18.58 12.62
N SER A 307 8.75 -18.59 11.30
CA SER A 307 9.09 -19.76 10.51
C SER A 307 10.33 -19.48 9.67
N GLU A 308 11.00 -20.53 9.23
CA GLU A 308 12.16 -20.45 8.32
C GLU A 308 11.83 -19.67 7.04
N GLU A 309 10.67 -19.92 6.43
CA GLU A 309 10.21 -19.21 5.23
C GLU A 309 10.08 -17.69 5.47
N LEU A 310 9.48 -17.29 6.60
CA LEU A 310 9.32 -15.88 6.95
C LEU A 310 10.66 -15.21 7.26
N ALA A 311 11.56 -15.93 7.94
CA ALA A 311 12.91 -15.45 8.23
C ALA A 311 13.74 -15.29 6.94
N MET A 312 13.64 -16.25 6.02
CA MET A 312 14.31 -16.19 4.72
C MET A 312 13.80 -15.00 3.89
N LYS A 313 12.48 -14.79 3.86
CA LYS A 313 11.89 -13.62 3.19
C LYS A 313 12.38 -12.31 3.81
N ALA A 314 12.36 -12.20 5.14
CA ALA A 314 12.87 -11.02 5.85
C ALA A 314 14.35 -10.77 5.55
N ALA A 315 15.18 -11.81 5.51
CA ALA A 315 16.60 -11.70 5.20
C ALA A 315 16.83 -11.21 3.76
N LEU A 316 16.07 -11.75 2.80
CA LEU A 316 16.10 -11.28 1.40
C LEU A 316 15.64 -9.83 1.26
N ASP A 317 14.58 -9.44 1.96
CA ASP A 317 14.05 -8.07 1.94
C ASP A 317 15.06 -7.08 2.56
N ASN A 318 15.70 -7.44 3.69
CA ASN A 318 16.76 -6.65 4.31
C ASN A 318 17.98 -6.50 3.40
N MET A 319 18.44 -7.61 2.80
CA MET A 319 19.55 -7.60 1.85
C MET A 319 19.26 -6.67 0.67
N LYS A 320 18.09 -6.82 0.05
CA LYS A 320 17.67 -5.98 -1.09
C LYS A 320 17.56 -4.52 -0.67
N THR A 321 17.07 -4.24 0.54
CA THR A 321 16.96 -2.88 1.07
C THR A 321 18.33 -2.23 1.23
N LEU A 322 19.30 -2.92 1.84
CA LEU A 322 20.67 -2.42 1.98
C LEU A 322 21.35 -2.22 0.62
N GLN A 323 21.22 -3.19 -0.30
CA GLN A 323 21.73 -3.04 -1.66
C GLN A 323 21.13 -1.80 -2.33
N THR A 324 19.81 -1.59 -2.19
CA THR A 324 19.11 -0.43 -2.71
C THR A 324 19.64 0.86 -2.09
N ILE A 325 19.84 0.94 -0.77
CA ILE A 325 20.43 2.10 -0.07
C ILE A 325 21.81 2.46 -0.66
N LEU A 326 22.69 1.47 -0.81
CA LEU A 326 24.02 1.70 -1.35
C LEU A 326 23.99 2.14 -2.82
N ILE A 327 23.01 1.67 -3.59
CA ILE A 327 22.78 2.14 -4.96
C ILE A 327 22.17 3.55 -4.96
N THR A 328 21.27 3.90 -4.01
CA THR A 328 20.53 5.19 -4.00
C THR A 328 21.42 6.43 -4.03
N GLY A 329 22.68 6.31 -3.62
CA GLY A 329 23.69 7.35 -3.67
C GLY A 329 24.09 7.86 -5.05
N SER A 330 23.77 7.08 -6.07
CA SER A 330 23.73 7.52 -7.44
C SER A 330 22.41 6.99 -7.99
N LEU A 331 21.43 7.85 -8.25
CA LEU A 331 20.31 7.40 -9.08
C LEU A 331 20.94 6.70 -10.30
N PRO A 332 20.61 5.42 -10.57
CA PRO A 332 21.31 4.63 -11.59
C PRO A 332 21.19 5.28 -12.98
N VAL A 333 20.23 6.20 -13.12
CA VAL A 333 19.93 7.01 -14.27
C VAL A 333 19.47 8.40 -13.85
N LYS A 334 19.81 9.41 -14.65
CA LYS A 334 19.16 10.71 -14.55
C LYS A 334 17.69 10.59 -14.95
N LEU A 335 16.84 11.35 -14.25
CA LEU A 335 15.40 11.39 -14.48
C LEU A 335 15.01 12.78 -14.93
N GLU A 336 14.31 12.85 -16.05
CA GLU A 336 13.70 14.07 -16.55
C GLU A 336 12.26 14.17 -16.03
N ILE A 337 11.88 15.34 -15.51
CA ILE A 337 10.49 15.62 -15.15
C ILE A 337 9.72 15.95 -16.43
N VAL A 338 8.89 15.02 -16.89
CA VAL A 338 8.06 15.19 -18.08
C VAL A 338 6.83 16.03 -17.76
N LYS A 339 6.21 15.78 -16.61
CA LYS A 339 4.96 16.43 -16.22
C LYS A 339 4.82 16.50 -14.71
N VAL A 340 4.27 17.62 -14.21
CA VAL A 340 3.79 17.73 -12.83
C VAL A 340 2.36 18.24 -12.83
N ASP A 341 1.42 17.39 -12.40
CA ASP A 341 0.03 17.75 -12.15
C ASP A 341 -0.20 17.92 -10.64
N THR A 342 -1.15 18.78 -10.26
CA THR A 342 -1.57 18.90 -8.86
C THR A 342 -3.08 18.95 -8.74
N ILE A 343 -3.58 18.41 -7.63
CA ILE A 343 -4.99 18.44 -7.24
C ILE A 343 -5.02 19.02 -5.83
N SER A 344 -5.79 20.07 -5.60
CA SER A 344 -5.93 20.63 -4.26
C SER A 344 -6.70 19.67 -3.35
N ALA A 345 -6.33 19.61 -2.06
CA ALA A 345 -7.00 18.75 -1.08
C ALA A 345 -8.51 19.04 -0.99
N ALA A 346 -8.90 20.32 -1.06
CA ALA A 346 -10.30 20.73 -1.05
C ALA A 346 -11.08 20.16 -2.25
N LEU A 347 -10.46 20.13 -3.43
CA LEU A 347 -11.09 19.59 -4.63
C LEU A 347 -11.21 18.06 -4.55
N GLY A 348 -10.16 17.37 -4.08
CA GLY A 348 -10.19 15.92 -3.83
C GLY A 348 -11.29 15.52 -2.84
N GLU A 349 -11.41 16.23 -1.71
CA GLU A 349 -12.46 15.98 -0.72
C GLU A 349 -13.86 16.20 -1.28
N ALA A 350 -14.06 17.27 -2.06
CA ALA A 350 -15.33 17.54 -2.74
C ALA A 350 -15.68 16.44 -3.76
N PHE A 351 -14.71 15.97 -4.54
CA PHE A 351 -14.90 14.85 -5.46
C PHE A 351 -15.24 13.56 -4.74
N PHE A 352 -14.54 13.25 -3.65
CA PHE A 352 -14.83 12.06 -2.85
C PHE A 352 -16.26 12.08 -2.29
N LYS A 353 -16.69 13.21 -1.72
CA LYS A 353 -18.06 13.37 -1.18
C LYS A 353 -19.12 13.21 -2.27
N THR A 354 -18.94 13.84 -3.42
CA THR A 354 -19.90 13.76 -4.54
C THR A 354 -19.93 12.36 -5.17
N ALA A 355 -18.78 11.71 -5.35
CA ALA A 355 -18.69 10.34 -5.86
C ALA A 355 -19.36 9.32 -4.91
N MET A 356 -19.16 9.45 -3.60
CA MET A 356 -19.80 8.59 -2.62
C MET A 356 -21.32 8.78 -2.59
N LEU A 357 -21.80 10.02 -2.71
CA LEU A 357 -23.23 10.33 -2.82
C LEU A 357 -23.83 9.74 -4.11
N ALA A 358 -23.13 9.86 -5.23
CA ALA A 358 -23.56 9.28 -6.51
C ALA A 358 -23.64 7.75 -6.45
N LEU A 359 -22.66 7.09 -5.81
CA LEU A 359 -22.67 5.63 -5.60
C LEU A 359 -23.89 5.19 -4.79
N ILE A 360 -24.15 5.83 -3.65
CA ILE A 360 -25.30 5.52 -2.80
C ILE A 360 -26.61 5.75 -3.57
N ALA A 361 -26.75 6.90 -4.26
CA ALA A 361 -27.92 7.22 -5.05
C ALA A 361 -28.17 6.19 -6.17
N ALA A 362 -27.13 5.78 -6.90
CA ALA A 362 -27.23 4.79 -7.96
C ALA A 362 -27.77 3.45 -7.44
N ILE A 363 -27.25 2.97 -6.30
CA ILE A 363 -27.72 1.72 -5.67
C ILE A 363 -29.20 1.82 -5.29
N PHE A 364 -29.62 2.93 -4.67
CA PHE A 364 -31.02 3.12 -4.28
C PHE A 364 -31.95 3.17 -5.49
N VAL A 365 -31.61 3.92 -6.53
CA VAL A 365 -32.40 4.02 -7.76
C VAL A 365 -32.52 2.66 -8.43
N VAL A 366 -31.42 1.91 -8.53
CA VAL A 366 -31.42 0.55 -9.06
C VAL A 366 -32.31 -0.38 -8.21
N GLY A 367 -32.22 -0.30 -6.88
CA GLY A 367 -33.09 -1.05 -5.98
C GLY A 367 -34.59 -0.75 -6.18
N ILE A 368 -34.96 0.52 -6.38
CA ILE A 368 -36.32 0.93 -6.70
C ILE A 368 -36.77 0.34 -8.05
N ILE A 369 -35.95 0.44 -9.09
CA ILE A 369 -36.28 -0.10 -10.42
C ILE A 369 -36.52 -1.61 -10.35
N ILE A 370 -35.66 -2.34 -9.64
CA ILE A 370 -35.80 -3.80 -9.44
C ILE A 370 -37.07 -4.12 -8.67
N PHE A 371 -37.36 -3.38 -7.60
CA PHE A 371 -38.59 -3.54 -6.84
C PHE A 371 -39.83 -3.31 -7.71
N LEU A 372 -39.85 -2.25 -8.52
CA LEU A 372 -40.95 -1.96 -9.44
C LEU A 372 -41.10 -3.04 -10.52
N ARG A 373 -39.99 -3.56 -11.05
CA ARG A 373 -39.95 -4.58 -12.11
C ARG A 373 -40.49 -5.92 -11.64
N TYR A 374 -40.02 -6.41 -10.50
CA TYR A 374 -40.37 -7.75 -9.99
C TYR A 374 -41.57 -7.75 -9.04
N ARG A 375 -41.89 -6.61 -8.42
CA ARG A 375 -42.94 -6.46 -7.39
C ARG A 375 -42.81 -7.44 -6.23
N LYS A 376 -41.62 -7.98 -5.99
CA LYS A 376 -41.30 -8.98 -4.97
C LYS A 376 -40.20 -8.42 -4.06
N PRO A 377 -40.53 -7.92 -2.85
CA PRO A 377 -39.57 -7.28 -1.96
C PRO A 377 -38.43 -8.22 -1.54
N ALA A 378 -38.70 -9.52 -1.42
CA ALA A 378 -37.68 -10.51 -1.04
C ALA A 378 -36.56 -10.65 -2.10
N ILE A 379 -36.92 -10.62 -3.38
CA ILE A 379 -35.95 -10.69 -4.50
C ILE A 379 -35.20 -9.37 -4.63
N ALA A 380 -35.90 -8.24 -4.57
CA ALA A 380 -35.24 -6.93 -4.62
C ALA A 380 -34.26 -6.75 -3.45
N GLY A 381 -34.65 -7.18 -2.24
CA GLY A 381 -33.80 -7.15 -1.06
C GLY A 381 -32.59 -8.07 -1.17
N SER A 382 -32.73 -9.28 -1.73
CA SER A 382 -31.58 -10.19 -1.90
C SER A 382 -30.58 -9.69 -2.94
N ILE A 383 -31.06 -9.06 -4.02
CA ILE A 383 -30.20 -8.37 -5.00
C ILE A 383 -29.40 -7.27 -4.30
N PHE A 384 -30.09 -6.35 -3.60
CA PHE A 384 -29.47 -5.25 -2.90
C PHE A 384 -28.41 -5.73 -1.89
N LEU A 385 -28.75 -6.70 -1.04
CA LEU A 385 -27.83 -7.26 -0.05
C LEU A 385 -26.61 -7.92 -0.69
N THR A 386 -26.82 -8.65 -1.79
CA THR A 386 -25.71 -9.29 -2.51
C THR A 386 -24.78 -8.24 -3.12
N SER A 387 -25.31 -7.19 -3.76
CA SER A 387 -24.50 -6.09 -4.30
C SER A 387 -23.76 -5.31 -3.20
N MET A 388 -24.37 -5.11 -2.03
CA MET A 388 -23.67 -4.53 -0.86
C MET A 388 -22.52 -5.41 -0.38
N SER A 389 -22.74 -6.72 -0.28
CA SER A 389 -21.67 -7.65 0.09
C SER A 389 -20.52 -7.62 -0.92
N GLU A 390 -20.82 -7.52 -2.21
CA GLU A 390 -19.82 -7.42 -3.28
C GLU A 390 -18.95 -6.17 -3.15
N ILE A 391 -19.54 -5.00 -2.89
CA ILE A 391 -18.79 -3.76 -2.67
C ILE A 391 -17.85 -3.91 -1.49
N VAL A 392 -18.32 -4.46 -0.38
CA VAL A 392 -17.48 -4.69 0.81
C VAL A 392 -16.34 -5.65 0.50
N ILE A 393 -16.58 -6.71 -0.28
CA ILE A 393 -15.53 -7.65 -0.69
C ILE A 393 -14.49 -6.99 -1.58
N ILE A 394 -14.90 -6.19 -2.57
CA ILE A 394 -13.98 -5.46 -3.45
C ILE A 394 -13.12 -4.48 -2.64
N LEU A 395 -13.73 -3.70 -1.75
CA LEU A 395 -13.02 -2.75 -0.89
C LEU A 395 -12.12 -3.45 0.13
N GLY A 396 -12.57 -4.55 0.75
CA GLY A 396 -11.75 -5.32 1.68
C GLY A 396 -10.53 -5.94 0.99
N MET A 397 -10.70 -6.42 -0.25
CA MET A 397 -9.58 -6.92 -1.03
C MET A 397 -8.61 -5.80 -1.46
N ALA A 398 -9.13 -4.60 -1.79
CA ALA A 398 -8.29 -3.42 -2.02
C ALA A 398 -7.48 -3.04 -0.77
N ALA A 399 -8.07 -3.14 0.43
CA ALA A 399 -7.36 -2.93 1.69
C ALA A 399 -6.27 -3.99 1.94
N LEU A 400 -6.55 -5.29 1.67
CA LEU A 400 -5.58 -6.38 1.82
C LEU A 400 -4.30 -6.15 1.02
N ILE A 401 -4.45 -5.77 -0.25
CA ILE A 401 -3.31 -5.56 -1.16
C ILE A 401 -2.74 -4.14 -1.06
N LYS A 402 -3.24 -3.30 -0.14
CA LYS A 402 -2.87 -1.89 0.04
C LYS A 402 -2.97 -1.09 -1.26
N TRP A 403 -4.00 -1.34 -2.06
CA TRP A 403 -4.26 -0.62 -3.30
C TRP A 403 -4.71 0.82 -3.01
N ASN A 404 -4.14 1.79 -3.73
CA ASN A 404 -4.60 3.18 -3.66
C ASN A 404 -5.84 3.34 -4.54
N LEU A 405 -7.00 3.52 -3.91
CA LEU A 405 -8.25 3.81 -4.62
C LEU A 405 -8.22 5.24 -5.17
N ASP A 406 -8.16 5.37 -6.49
CA ASP A 406 -8.29 6.62 -7.22
C ASP A 406 -9.71 6.79 -7.79
N LEU A 407 -10.00 7.94 -8.39
CA LEU A 407 -11.33 8.22 -8.96
C LEU A 407 -11.71 7.23 -10.09
N PRO A 408 -10.81 6.85 -11.01
CA PRO A 408 -11.05 5.79 -11.98
C PRO A 408 -11.39 4.42 -11.34
N SER A 409 -10.74 4.06 -10.22
CA SER A 409 -11.07 2.85 -9.45
C SER A 409 -12.50 2.89 -8.91
N ILE A 410 -12.99 4.06 -8.45
CA ILE A 410 -14.39 4.21 -8.01
C ILE A 410 -15.36 4.02 -9.18
N ALA A 411 -15.04 4.55 -10.37
CA ALA A 411 -15.83 4.29 -11.58
C ALA A 411 -15.83 2.79 -11.95
N GLY A 412 -14.71 2.10 -11.75
CA GLY A 412 -14.59 0.66 -11.98
C GLY A 412 -15.44 -0.15 -10.98
N LEU A 413 -15.49 0.29 -9.72
CA LEU A 413 -16.36 -0.28 -8.69
C LEU A 413 -17.84 -0.12 -9.08
N LEU A 414 -18.23 1.07 -9.57
CA LEU A 414 -19.59 1.32 -10.08
C LEU A 414 -19.94 0.38 -11.25
N ALA A 415 -19.03 0.21 -12.21
CA ALA A 415 -19.19 -0.72 -13.32
C ALA A 415 -19.32 -2.18 -12.84
N ALA A 416 -18.49 -2.62 -11.89
CA ALA A 416 -18.58 -3.96 -11.32
C ALA A 416 -19.92 -4.21 -10.62
N VAL A 417 -20.43 -3.23 -9.86
CA VAL A 417 -21.75 -3.32 -9.22
C VAL A 417 -22.87 -3.38 -10.25
N GLY A 418 -22.81 -2.55 -11.30
CA GLY A 418 -23.80 -2.53 -12.38
C GLY A 418 -23.90 -3.87 -13.10
N THR A 419 -22.75 -4.43 -13.50
CA THR A 419 -22.69 -5.77 -14.11
C THR A 419 -23.13 -6.87 -13.15
N GLY A 420 -22.99 -6.67 -11.84
CA GLY A 420 -23.47 -7.60 -10.84
C GLY A 420 -24.97 -7.62 -10.68
N VAL A 421 -25.60 -6.45 -10.67
CA VAL A 421 -27.05 -6.34 -10.69
C VAL A 421 -27.62 -6.97 -11.97
N ASP A 422 -27.02 -6.69 -13.12
CA ASP A 422 -27.44 -7.28 -14.41
C ASP A 422 -27.39 -8.82 -14.37
N ALA A 423 -26.30 -9.39 -13.88
CA ALA A 423 -26.17 -10.84 -13.71
C ALA A 423 -27.22 -11.42 -12.74
N GLN A 424 -27.57 -10.71 -11.67
CA GLN A 424 -28.61 -11.14 -10.74
C GLN A 424 -30.01 -11.05 -11.36
N ILE A 425 -30.27 -10.05 -12.20
CA ILE A 425 -31.49 -9.94 -13.02
C ILE A 425 -31.60 -11.13 -13.96
N ILE A 426 -30.53 -11.49 -14.69
CA ILE A 426 -30.49 -12.66 -15.58
C ILE A 426 -30.83 -13.94 -14.82
N ILE A 427 -30.22 -14.17 -13.65
CA ILE A 427 -30.53 -15.33 -12.79
C ILE A 427 -32.01 -15.32 -12.40
N THR A 428 -32.53 -14.17 -11.99
CA THR A 428 -33.91 -14.03 -11.53
C THR A 428 -34.90 -14.29 -12.66
N ASP A 429 -34.66 -13.72 -13.84
CA ASP A 429 -35.51 -13.87 -15.01
C ASP A 429 -35.54 -15.31 -15.51
N GLU A 430 -34.39 -15.98 -15.59
CA GLU A 430 -34.31 -17.40 -15.99
C GLU A 430 -35.05 -18.31 -14.99
N LEU A 431 -34.98 -17.99 -13.69
CA LEU A 431 -35.69 -18.71 -12.64
C LEU A 431 -37.21 -18.47 -12.67
N LEU A 432 -37.66 -17.25 -12.96
CA LEU A 432 -39.08 -16.89 -12.99
C LEU A 432 -39.79 -17.28 -14.30
N THR A 433 -39.14 -17.06 -15.45
CA THR A 433 -39.74 -17.16 -16.79
C THR A 433 -39.46 -18.47 -17.51
N GLY A 434 -38.51 -19.29 -17.04
CA GLY A 434 -38.21 -20.57 -17.66
C GLY A 434 -39.51 -21.37 -17.88
N LYS A 435 -39.87 -21.58 -19.16
CA LYS A 435 -41.02 -22.39 -19.54
C LYS A 435 -40.82 -23.79 -18.95
N GLU A 436 -41.89 -24.41 -18.46
CA GLU A 436 -41.85 -25.76 -17.87
C GLU A 436 -41.23 -26.81 -18.81
N GLU A 437 -41.20 -26.52 -20.12
CA GLU A 437 -40.69 -27.37 -21.18
C GLU A 437 -39.15 -27.53 -21.24
N PHE A 438 -38.35 -26.68 -20.58
CA PHE A 438 -36.87 -26.71 -20.72
C PHE A 438 -36.13 -26.85 -19.38
N GLY A 439 -36.26 -28.03 -18.76
CA GLY A 439 -35.36 -28.52 -17.72
C GLY A 439 -35.63 -28.01 -16.29
N GLY A 440 -35.15 -28.78 -15.31
CA GLY A 440 -35.31 -28.48 -13.88
C GLY A 440 -34.51 -27.25 -13.42
N TRP A 441 -34.81 -26.76 -12.21
CA TRP A 441 -34.20 -25.58 -11.58
C TRP A 441 -32.68 -25.48 -11.75
N LYS A 442 -31.96 -26.60 -11.63
CA LYS A 442 -30.50 -26.65 -11.79
C LYS A 442 -30.03 -26.27 -13.19
N GLU A 443 -30.77 -26.66 -14.23
CA GLU A 443 -30.39 -26.37 -15.62
C GLU A 443 -30.59 -24.89 -15.95
N ARG A 444 -31.64 -24.28 -15.39
CA ARG A 444 -31.90 -22.83 -15.48
C ARG A 444 -30.77 -22.03 -14.84
N VAL A 445 -30.37 -22.38 -13.62
CA VAL A 445 -29.22 -21.76 -12.95
C VAL A 445 -27.94 -21.93 -13.77
N LYS A 446 -27.70 -23.12 -14.31
CA LYS A 446 -26.52 -23.41 -15.14
C LYS A 446 -26.50 -22.55 -16.41
N ARG A 447 -27.64 -22.38 -17.09
CA ARG A 447 -27.75 -21.53 -18.28
C ARG A 447 -27.48 -20.07 -17.94
N ALA A 448 -28.09 -19.55 -16.88
CA ALA A 448 -27.85 -18.18 -16.41
C ALA A 448 -26.36 -17.95 -16.09
N LEU A 449 -25.73 -18.86 -15.35
CA LEU A 449 -24.31 -18.77 -15.02
C LEU A 449 -23.40 -18.88 -16.25
N ALA A 450 -23.78 -19.65 -17.26
CA ALA A 450 -23.03 -19.73 -18.52
C ALA A 450 -23.07 -18.40 -19.30
N ILE A 451 -24.23 -17.74 -19.37
CA ILE A 451 -24.38 -16.40 -19.97
C ILE A 451 -23.50 -15.38 -19.21
N ILE A 452 -23.55 -15.41 -17.88
CA ILE A 452 -22.78 -14.53 -17.00
C ILE A 452 -21.28 -14.74 -17.20
N PHE A 453 -20.82 -15.98 -17.29
CA PHE A 453 -19.41 -16.30 -17.52
C PHE A 453 -18.93 -15.80 -18.89
N GLY A 454 -19.77 -15.93 -19.93
CA GLY A 454 -19.49 -15.37 -21.25
C GLY A 454 -19.35 -13.85 -21.24
N SER A 455 -20.29 -13.14 -20.60
CA SER A 455 -20.25 -11.68 -20.44
C SER A 455 -19.00 -11.22 -19.68
N PHE A 456 -18.64 -11.93 -18.61
CA PHE A 456 -17.39 -11.67 -17.88
C PHE A 456 -16.14 -11.84 -18.75
N ALA A 457 -16.08 -12.89 -19.58
CA ALA A 457 -14.95 -13.07 -20.49
C ALA A 457 -14.83 -11.93 -21.49
N THR A 458 -15.95 -11.40 -22.00
CA THR A 458 -15.97 -10.23 -22.90
C THR A 458 -15.50 -8.97 -22.17
N LEU A 459 -15.98 -8.75 -20.94
CA LEU A 459 -15.55 -7.63 -20.10
C LEU A 459 -14.05 -7.69 -19.80
N ALA A 460 -13.54 -8.86 -19.42
CA ALA A 460 -12.12 -9.06 -19.16
C ALA A 460 -11.29 -8.80 -20.43
N ALA A 461 -11.71 -9.33 -21.58
CA ALA A 461 -11.05 -9.09 -22.85
C ALA A 461 -10.98 -7.60 -23.22
N ALA A 462 -12.04 -6.82 -22.92
CA ALA A 462 -12.05 -5.37 -23.14
C ALA A 462 -11.16 -4.59 -22.16
N MET A 463 -11.02 -5.05 -20.92
CA MET A 463 -10.26 -4.36 -19.86
C MET A 463 -8.77 -4.71 -19.85
N ILE A 464 -8.36 -5.88 -20.33
CA ILE A 464 -6.95 -6.30 -20.37
C ILE A 464 -6.06 -5.29 -21.13
N PRO A 465 -6.43 -4.78 -22.32
CA PRO A 465 -5.65 -3.75 -22.99
C PRO A 465 -5.53 -2.46 -22.18
N LEU A 466 -6.59 -2.01 -21.49
CA LEU A 466 -6.53 -0.82 -20.63
C LEU A 466 -5.62 -1.04 -19.41
N TRP A 467 -5.55 -2.27 -18.90
CA TRP A 467 -4.64 -2.63 -17.81
C TRP A 467 -3.17 -2.71 -18.27
N ALA A 468 -2.93 -3.25 -19.48
CA ALA A 468 -1.60 -3.53 -20.00
C ALA A 468 -0.96 -2.37 -20.77
N ILE A 469 -1.74 -1.48 -21.39
CA ILE A 469 -1.25 -0.48 -22.34
C ILE A 469 -1.60 0.94 -21.88
N GLY A 470 -0.59 1.80 -21.73
CA GLY A 470 -0.64 3.23 -22.05
C GLY A 470 -1.54 4.17 -21.23
N ALA A 471 -2.63 3.68 -20.65
CA ALA A 471 -3.67 4.45 -20.01
C ALA A 471 -3.46 4.40 -18.50
N THR A 472 -2.38 5.04 -18.04
CA THR A 472 -1.97 5.10 -16.63
C THR A 472 -3.11 5.52 -15.71
N MET A 473 -3.91 6.49 -16.17
CA MET A 473 -5.08 6.98 -15.46
C MET A 473 -6.27 6.00 -15.48
N LEU A 474 -6.38 5.09 -16.45
CA LEU A 474 -7.49 4.13 -16.53
C LEU A 474 -7.14 2.74 -15.96
N LYS A 475 -5.88 2.55 -15.54
CA LYS A 475 -5.42 1.28 -14.99
C LYS A 475 -6.22 0.85 -13.75
N GLY A 476 -6.52 1.79 -12.85
CA GLY A 476 -7.35 1.56 -11.67
C GLY A 476 -8.77 1.11 -12.04
N PHE A 477 -9.38 1.78 -13.02
CA PHE A 477 -10.69 1.40 -13.56
C PHE A 477 -10.69 -0.03 -14.09
N ALA A 478 -9.73 -0.39 -14.94
CA ALA A 478 -9.65 -1.72 -15.55
C ALA A 478 -9.46 -2.83 -14.50
N ILE A 479 -8.51 -2.66 -13.58
CA ILE A 479 -8.20 -3.63 -12.53
C ILE A 479 -9.42 -3.86 -11.64
N VAL A 480 -10.02 -2.80 -11.10
CA VAL A 480 -11.18 -2.91 -10.20
C VAL A 480 -12.38 -3.53 -10.91
N THR A 481 -12.60 -3.20 -12.19
CA THR A 481 -13.71 -3.77 -12.97
C THR A 481 -13.52 -5.27 -13.21
N ILE A 482 -12.33 -5.72 -13.62
CA ILE A 482 -12.02 -7.15 -13.84
C ILE A 482 -12.19 -7.92 -12.53
N ILE A 483 -11.56 -7.42 -11.46
CA ILE A 483 -11.56 -8.06 -10.15
C ILE A 483 -12.98 -8.11 -9.59
N GLY A 484 -13.72 -7.01 -9.64
CA GLY A 484 -15.09 -6.94 -9.14
C GLY A 484 -16.00 -7.90 -9.89
N ALA A 485 -15.92 -7.92 -11.23
CA ALA A 485 -16.66 -8.87 -12.04
C ALA A 485 -16.26 -10.33 -11.72
N ALA A 486 -14.98 -10.62 -11.51
CA ALA A 486 -14.49 -11.95 -11.14
C ALA A 486 -15.03 -12.39 -9.76
N ILE A 487 -14.90 -11.55 -8.73
CA ILE A 487 -15.51 -11.76 -7.40
C ILE A 487 -16.99 -12.08 -7.57
N GLY A 488 -17.64 -11.33 -8.45
CA GLY A 488 -19.00 -11.58 -8.84
C GLY A 488 -19.25 -13.00 -9.31
N VAL A 489 -18.67 -13.35 -10.46
CA VAL A 489 -18.92 -14.62 -11.15
C VAL A 489 -18.59 -15.82 -10.28
N PHE A 490 -17.51 -15.75 -9.50
CA PHE A 490 -17.03 -16.90 -8.74
C PHE A 490 -17.62 -17.01 -7.33
N ILE A 491 -18.06 -15.90 -6.72
CA ILE A 491 -18.46 -15.88 -5.30
C ILE A 491 -19.92 -15.46 -5.15
N THR A 492 -20.25 -14.22 -5.53
CA THR A 492 -21.54 -13.64 -5.14
C THR A 492 -22.70 -14.14 -6.02
N ARG A 493 -22.52 -14.32 -7.34
CA ARG A 493 -23.60 -14.81 -8.24
C ARG A 493 -23.97 -16.28 -7.96
N PRO A 494 -23.03 -17.21 -7.74
CA PRO A 494 -23.36 -18.58 -7.32
C PRO A 494 -24.09 -18.65 -5.98
N ALA A 495 -23.77 -17.76 -5.04
CA ALA A 495 -24.49 -17.64 -3.77
C ALA A 495 -25.90 -17.07 -3.99
N TYR A 496 -26.02 -16.00 -4.78
CA TYR A 496 -27.30 -15.39 -5.15
C TYR A 496 -28.23 -16.39 -5.84
N SER A 497 -27.73 -17.24 -6.74
CA SER A 497 -28.58 -18.23 -7.41
C SER A 497 -29.27 -19.18 -6.44
N VAL A 498 -28.57 -19.58 -5.36
CA VAL A 498 -29.14 -20.43 -4.30
C VAL A 498 -30.19 -19.66 -3.50
N ILE A 499 -29.92 -18.40 -3.17
CA ILE A 499 -30.86 -17.52 -2.45
C ILE A 499 -32.13 -17.30 -3.29
N ALA A 500 -31.97 -16.92 -4.56
CA ALA A 500 -33.07 -16.67 -5.48
C ALA A 500 -33.91 -17.93 -5.71
N GLU A 501 -33.28 -19.09 -5.94
CA GLU A 501 -33.99 -20.37 -6.08
C GLU A 501 -34.82 -20.69 -4.83
N TYR A 502 -34.25 -20.51 -3.63
CA TYR A 502 -34.96 -20.73 -2.37
C TYR A 502 -36.16 -19.79 -2.21
N LEU A 503 -35.97 -18.49 -2.42
CA LEU A 503 -37.02 -17.49 -2.28
C LEU A 503 -38.17 -17.76 -3.25
N ILE A 504 -37.86 -18.04 -4.52
CA ILE A 504 -38.89 -18.30 -5.54
C ILE A 504 -39.64 -19.61 -5.25
N LYS A 505 -38.96 -20.68 -4.84
CA LYS A 505 -39.62 -21.94 -4.45
C LYS A 505 -40.53 -21.77 -3.23
N SER A 506 -40.10 -20.97 -2.26
CA SER A 506 -40.89 -20.70 -1.06
C SER A 506 -42.21 -20.00 -1.37
N GLU A 507 -42.21 -19.07 -2.35
CA GLU A 507 -43.43 -18.42 -2.82
C GLU A 507 -44.34 -19.35 -3.63
N ARG A 508 -43.79 -20.30 -4.39
CA ARG A 508 -44.57 -21.28 -5.17
C ARG A 508 -45.19 -22.41 -4.33
N LYS A 509 -44.96 -22.45 -3.01
CA LYS A 509 -45.36 -23.56 -2.10
C LYS A 509 -44.81 -24.94 -2.53
N GLU A 510 -43.61 -24.97 -3.13
CA GLU A 510 -42.94 -26.21 -3.58
C GLU A 510 -41.94 -26.79 -2.54
N ILE A 511 -42.09 -26.47 -1.23
CA ILE A 511 -41.15 -26.87 -0.17
C ILE A 511 -41.69 -28.02 0.69
#